data_AF-A0A1V6LPH5-F1
#
_entry.id   AF-A0A1V6LPH5-F1
#
_cell.length_a   1.000
_cell.length_b   1.000
_cell.length_c   1.000
_cell.angle_alpha   90.00
_cell.angle_beta   90.00
_cell.angle_gamma   90.00
#
_symmetry.space_group_name_H-M   'P 1'
#
loop_
_entity.id
_entity.type
_entity.pdbx_description
1 polymer ?
#
loop_
_entity_poly.entity_id
_entity_poly.type
_entity_poly.pdbx_seq_one_letter_code
_entity_poly.pdbx_strand_id
1 'polypeptide(L)'
;MSGKILEKEELDFRESIEFFPDSTFIKQRVYQDSTSTASGKYGSFISDGNDYLKLKYSKDSYLIQTCGNSMVEYLRILSESEIYNGGYLPCDGPGYYYTRTRK
;
A
#
# COMPACT_ATOMS: atom_id res chain seq x y z
N MET A 1 -8.93 -1.72 -19.89
CA MET A 1 -8.59 -1.37 -18.50
C MET A 1 -7.36 -0.47 -18.56
N SER A 2 -7.48 0.75 -18.05
CA SER A 2 -6.52 1.86 -18.20
C SER A 2 -6.33 2.55 -16.85
N GLY A 3 -5.82 1.83 -15.85
CA GLY A 3 -5.40 2.44 -14.59
C GLY A 3 -4.29 3.47 -14.82
N LYS A 4 -4.37 4.62 -14.14
CA LYS A 4 -3.37 5.70 -14.19
C LYS A 4 -2.50 5.65 -12.94
N ILE A 5 -1.19 5.85 -13.09
CA ILE A 5 -0.30 6.15 -11.97
C ILE A 5 -0.49 7.64 -11.65
N LEU A 6 -0.86 7.96 -10.41
CA LEU A 6 -1.02 9.35 -9.97
C LEU A 6 0.30 9.85 -9.40
N GLU A 7 0.72 11.03 -9.86
CA GLU A 7 1.88 11.72 -9.30
C GLU A 7 1.51 12.35 -7.94
N LYS A 8 2.50 12.55 -7.09
CA LYS A 8 2.32 13.05 -5.71
C LYS A 8 1.60 14.39 -5.67
N GLU A 9 1.83 15.25 -6.66
CA GLU A 9 1.24 16.58 -6.80
C GLU A 9 -0.25 16.53 -7.22
N GLU A 10 -0.74 15.37 -7.66
CA GLU A 10 -2.15 15.15 -8.03
C GLU A 10 -3.00 14.63 -6.85
N LEU A 11 -2.37 14.29 -5.71
CA LEU A 11 -3.07 13.71 -4.55
C LEU A 11 -3.52 14.79 -3.55
N ASP A 12 -4.81 14.77 -3.20
CA ASP A 12 -5.41 15.58 -2.13
C ASP A 12 -5.09 15.04 -0.72
N PHE A 13 -4.35 13.93 -0.64
CA PHE A 13 -3.95 13.27 0.59
C PHE A 13 -2.46 12.93 0.62
N ARG A 14 -1.97 12.67 1.84
CA ARG A 14 -0.69 12.02 2.08
C ARG A 14 -0.93 10.63 2.63
N GLU A 15 -0.38 9.62 1.97
CA GLU A 15 -0.42 8.24 2.45
C GLU A 15 0.94 7.78 2.98
N SER A 16 0.92 7.01 4.07
CA SER A 16 2.12 6.40 4.64
C SER A 16 1.82 5.02 5.21
N ILE A 17 2.84 4.16 5.21
CA ILE A 17 2.80 2.83 5.82
C ILE A 17 4.00 2.71 6.75
N GLU A 18 3.74 2.49 8.04
CA GLU A 18 4.76 2.26 9.05
C GLU A 18 4.78 0.77 9.40
N PHE A 19 5.96 0.17 9.34
CA PHE A 19 6.20 -1.25 9.63
C PHE A 19 6.93 -1.38 10.97
N PHE A 20 6.43 -2.24 11.85
CA PHE A 20 6.95 -2.44 13.18
C PHE A 20 7.70 -3.78 13.31
N PRO A 21 8.72 -3.88 14.18
CA PRO A 21 9.53 -5.10 14.34
C PRO A 21 8.74 -6.35 14.76
N ASP A 22 7.53 -6.18 15.32
CA ASP A 22 6.64 -7.27 15.74
C ASP A 22 5.78 -7.83 14.58
N SER A 23 6.16 -7.53 13.33
CA SER A 23 5.43 -7.90 12.11
C SER A 23 4.03 -7.26 11.99
N THR A 24 3.80 -6.13 12.66
CA THR A 24 2.59 -5.32 12.48
C THR A 24 2.82 -4.10 11.60
N PHE A 25 1.76 -3.56 11.00
CA PHE A 25 1.83 -2.32 10.24
C PHE A 25 0.68 -1.39 10.58
N ILE A 26 0.91 -0.10 10.35
CA ILE A 26 -0.11 0.94 10.35
C ILE A 26 -0.06 1.65 9.00
N LYS A 27 -1.18 1.69 8.28
CA LYS A 27 -1.38 2.47 7.06
C LYS A 27 -2.27 3.65 7.35
N GLN A 28 -1.87 4.84 6.94
CA GLN A 28 -2.61 6.07 7.16
C GLN A 28 -2.73 6.88 5.89
N ARG A 29 -3.92 7.41 5.65
CA ARG A 29 -4.20 8.41 4.63
C ARG A 29 -4.72 9.67 5.32
N VAL A 30 -3.98 10.76 5.16
CA VAL A 30 -4.26 12.06 5.79
C VAL A 30 -4.71 13.04 4.72
N TYR A 31 -5.96 13.47 4.83
CA TYR A 31 -6.55 14.58 4.08
C TYR A 31 -6.43 15.87 4.90
N GLN A 32 -6.84 17.01 4.34
CA GLN A 32 -6.82 18.29 5.05
C GLN A 32 -7.72 18.30 6.30
N ASP A 33 -8.85 17.59 6.25
CA ASP A 33 -9.91 17.61 7.27
C ASP A 33 -10.07 16.28 8.03
N SER A 34 -9.46 15.21 7.56
CA SER A 34 -9.73 13.86 8.04
C SER A 34 -8.50 12.95 7.93
N THR A 35 -8.46 11.93 8.78
CA THR A 35 -7.43 10.90 8.74
C THR A 35 -8.09 9.54 8.82
N SER A 36 -7.74 8.66 7.89
CA SER A 36 -8.12 7.26 7.91
C SER A 36 -6.93 6.41 8.26
N THR A 37 -7.16 5.42 9.12
CA THR A 37 -6.11 4.52 9.61
C THR A 37 -6.58 3.08 9.47
N ALA A 38 -5.68 2.21 9.01
CA ALA A 38 -5.84 0.78 8.99
C ALA A 38 -4.60 0.10 9.53
N SER A 39 -4.76 -1.11 10.07
CA SER A 39 -3.66 -1.86 10.66
C SER A 39 -3.82 -3.35 10.45
N GLY A 40 -2.72 -4.07 10.63
CA GLY A 40 -2.70 -5.51 10.43
C GLY A 40 -1.32 -6.10 10.64
N LYS A 41 -1.13 -7.28 10.04
CA LYS A 41 0.15 -7.98 10.03
C LYS A 41 0.76 -7.94 8.65
N TYR A 42 2.08 -7.91 8.57
CA TYR A 42 2.79 -8.02 7.31
C TYR A 42 3.77 -9.18 7.31
N GLY A 43 4.16 -9.62 6.12
CA GLY A 43 5.24 -10.58 5.89
C GLY A 43 5.82 -10.42 4.50
N SER A 44 7.04 -10.91 4.28
CA SER A 44 7.70 -10.87 2.97
C SER A 44 7.67 -12.23 2.27
N PHE A 45 7.60 -12.23 0.95
CA PHE A 45 7.74 -13.43 0.12
C PHE A 45 8.28 -13.08 -1.26
N ILE A 46 8.82 -14.08 -1.96
CA ILE A 46 9.31 -13.95 -3.34
C ILE A 46 8.30 -14.62 -4.27
N SER A 47 7.94 -13.94 -5.36
CA SER A 47 7.11 -14.49 -6.45
C SER A 47 7.67 -14.04 -7.78
N ASP A 48 7.84 -14.98 -8.72
CA ASP A 48 8.36 -14.71 -10.07
C ASP A 48 9.67 -13.90 -10.06
N GLY A 49 10.55 -14.19 -9.10
CA GLY A 49 11.84 -13.50 -8.93
C GLY A 49 11.75 -12.08 -8.36
N ASN A 50 10.58 -11.65 -7.88
CA ASN A 50 10.35 -10.34 -7.30
C ASN A 50 10.01 -10.44 -5.81
N ASP A 51 10.51 -9.50 -5.03
CA ASP A 51 10.21 -9.37 -3.60
C ASP A 51 8.89 -8.64 -3.37
N TYR A 52 8.07 -9.18 -2.46
CA TYR A 52 6.79 -8.60 -2.08
C TYR A 52 6.62 -8.52 -0.57
N LEU A 53 5.91 -7.49 -0.12
CA LEU A 53 5.28 -7.42 1.19
C LEU A 53 3.80 -7.77 1.05
N LYS A 54 3.35 -8.76 1.82
CA LYS A 54 1.95 -9.12 1.99
C LYS A 54 1.41 -8.43 3.23
N LEU A 55 0.43 -7.54 3.07
CA LEU A 55 -0.23 -6.87 4.18
C LEU A 55 -1.61 -7.51 4.38
N LYS A 56 -1.82 -8.11 5.55
CA LYS A 56 -3.11 -8.69 5.96
C LYS A 56 -3.77 -7.79 6.99
N TYR A 57 -4.87 -7.17 6.60
CA TYR A 57 -5.60 -6.21 7.39
C TYR A 57 -6.41 -6.89 8.49
N SER A 58 -6.49 -6.24 9.66
CA SER A 58 -7.29 -6.72 10.80
C SER A 58 -8.79 -6.47 10.62
N LYS A 59 -9.15 -5.45 9.84
CA LYS A 59 -10.53 -5.04 9.54
C LYS A 59 -10.61 -4.54 8.10
N ASP A 60 -11.78 -4.67 7.49
CA ASP A 60 -12.04 -4.14 6.17
C ASP A 60 -11.88 -2.62 6.15
N SER A 61 -11.33 -2.09 5.06
CA SER A 61 -10.99 -0.69 4.92
C SER A 61 -10.84 -0.31 3.45
N TYR A 62 -11.34 0.86 3.08
CA TYR A 62 -11.12 1.42 1.75
C TYR A 62 -9.63 1.71 1.45
N LEU A 63 -8.78 1.69 2.48
CA LEU A 63 -7.33 1.84 2.33
C LEU A 63 -6.66 0.60 1.71
N ILE A 64 -7.35 -0.55 1.68
CA ILE A 64 -6.82 -1.77 1.08
C ILE A 64 -6.80 -1.59 -0.44
N GLN A 65 -5.61 -1.64 -1.03
CA GLN A 65 -5.45 -1.48 -2.47
C GLN A 65 -5.42 -2.85 -3.16
N THR A 66 -6.61 -3.39 -3.39
CA THR A 66 -6.79 -4.69 -4.04
C THR A 66 -8.07 -4.70 -4.86
N CYS A 67 -8.06 -5.40 -5.99
CA CYS A 67 -9.25 -5.56 -6.81
C CYS A 67 -10.15 -6.64 -6.17
N GLY A 68 -11.32 -6.23 -5.65
CA GLY A 68 -12.30 -7.09 -4.97
C GLY A 68 -12.23 -7.02 -3.44
N ASN A 69 -13.05 -7.84 -2.77
CA ASN A 69 -13.21 -7.83 -1.30
C ASN A 69 -12.17 -8.73 -0.63
N SER A 70 -10.88 -8.39 -0.76
CA SER A 70 -9.78 -9.11 -0.11
C SER A 70 -9.25 -8.30 1.08
N MET A 71 -9.03 -8.97 2.21
CA MET A 71 -8.35 -8.39 3.39
C MET A 71 -6.82 -8.34 3.23
N VAL A 72 -6.33 -8.57 2.01
CA VAL A 72 -4.92 -8.70 1.68
C VAL A 72 -4.59 -7.79 0.50
N GLU A 73 -3.53 -7.00 0.67
CA GLU A 73 -2.86 -6.29 -0.41
C GLU A 73 -1.39 -6.73 -0.54
N TYR A 74 -0.82 -6.49 -1.71
CA TYR A 74 0.55 -6.85 -2.04
C TYR A 74 1.31 -5.60 -2.49
N LEU A 75 2.45 -5.36 -1.85
CA LEU A 75 3.38 -4.30 -2.22
C LEU A 75 4.61 -4.94 -2.86
N ARG A 76 4.97 -4.56 -4.08
CA ARG A 76 6.21 -4.99 -4.72
C ARG A 76 7.35 -4.12 -4.23
N ILE A 77 8.43 -4.73 -3.78
CA ILE A 77 9.68 -4.01 -3.47
C ILE A 77 10.43 -3.85 -4.79
N LEU A 78 10.60 -2.60 -5.24
CA LEU A 78 11.32 -2.30 -6.48
C LEU A 78 12.81 -2.08 -6.22
N SER A 79 13.15 -1.48 -5.08
CA SER A 79 14.52 -1.22 -4.64
C SER A 79 14.59 -1.03 -3.12
N GLU A 80 15.76 -0.73 -2.58
CA GLU A 80 15.91 -0.41 -1.16
C GLU A 80 15.10 0.82 -0.72
N SER A 81 14.83 1.75 -1.65
CA SER A 81 14.15 3.02 -1.39
C SER A 81 12.75 3.11 -1.99
N GLU A 82 12.30 2.12 -2.76
CA GLU A 82 11.07 2.22 -3.53
C GLU A 82 10.19 0.98 -3.43
N ILE A 83 8.90 1.22 -3.15
CA ILE A 83 7.86 0.20 -3.06
C ILE A 83 6.71 0.63 -3.98
N TYR A 84 6.12 -0.33 -4.67
CA TYR A 84 5.01 -0.11 -5.58
C TYR A 84 3.79 -0.93 -5.18
N ASN A 85 2.63 -0.29 -5.14
CA ASN A 85 1.33 -0.95 -4.98
C ASN A 85 0.49 -0.75 -6.24
N GLY A 86 0.35 -1.82 -7.02
CA GLY A 86 -0.50 -1.84 -8.21
C GLY A 86 -1.74 -2.70 -8.05
N GLY A 87 -2.12 -3.08 -6.82
CA GLY A 87 -3.17 -4.08 -6.57
C GLY A 87 -4.56 -3.64 -7.06
N TYR A 88 -4.77 -2.34 -7.24
CA TYR A 88 -6.03 -1.76 -7.68
C TYR A 88 -6.07 -1.42 -9.19
N LEU A 89 -4.93 -1.47 -9.89
CA LEU A 89 -4.86 -1.23 -11.35
C LEU A 89 -5.81 -2.13 -12.18
N PRO A 90 -5.97 -3.45 -11.89
CA PRO A 90 -6.88 -4.30 -12.67
C PRO A 90 -8.35 -3.90 -12.55
N CYS A 91 -8.70 -3.07 -11.55
CA CYS A 91 -10.02 -2.53 -11.31
C CYS A 91 -10.15 -1.06 -11.82
N ASP A 92 -9.26 -0.63 -12.72
CA ASP A 92 -9.16 0.77 -13.20
C ASP A 92 -8.91 1.80 -12.08
N GLY A 93 -8.39 1.35 -10.93
CA GLY A 93 -7.95 2.20 -9.85
C GLY A 93 -6.50 2.67 -10.01
N PRO A 94 -6.04 3.61 -9.16
CA PRO A 94 -4.66 4.07 -9.19
C PRO A 94 -3.66 3.03 -8.68
N GLY A 95 -2.43 3.13 -9.15
CA GLY A 95 -1.25 2.56 -8.50
C GLY A 95 -0.52 3.61 -7.67
N TYR A 96 0.15 3.19 -6.60
CA TYR A 96 0.89 4.07 -5.70
C TYR A 96 2.37 3.68 -5.61
N TYR A 97 3.23 4.66 -5.73
CA TYR A 97 4.65 4.55 -5.41
C TYR A 97 4.91 5.14 -4.02
N TYR A 98 5.70 4.43 -3.22
CA TYR A 98 6.12 4.85 -1.90
C TYR A 98 7.63 4.94 -1.84
N THR A 99 8.12 6.07 -1.32
CA THR A 99 9.52 6.21 -0.94
C THR A 99 9.71 5.62 0.46
N ARG A 100 10.58 4.61 0.56
CA ARG A 100 10.96 3.99 1.82
C ARG A 100 12.00 4.86 2.51
N THR A 101 11.68 5.26 3.74
CA THR A 101 12.60 5.98 4.63
C THR A 101 12.89 5.11 5.84
N ARG A 102 14.15 5.06 6.28
CA ARG A 102 14.50 4.48 7.58
C ARG A 102 14.37 5.62 8.59
N LYS A 103 13.46 5.49 9.56
CA LYS A 103 13.44 6.37 10.73
C LYS A 103 14.46 5.88 11.75
#